data_AF-A0A6I0F7M2-F1
#
_entry.id   AF-A0A6I0F7M2-F1
#
_cell.length_a   1.000
_cell.length_b   1.000
_cell.length_c   1.000
_cell.angle_alpha   90.00
_cell.angle_beta   90.00
_cell.angle_gamma   90.00
#
_symmetry.space_group_name_H-M   'P 1'
#
loop_
_entity.id
_entity.type
_entity.pdbx_description
1 polymer ?
#
loop_
_entity_poly.entity_id
_entity_poly.type
_entity_poly.pdbx_seq_one_letter_code
_entity_poly.pdbx_strand_id
1 'polypeptide(L)'
;MTIDTKVCPFCSAEFTGSEHCPFCTKGQEGEESTESVEEEKRQEENIAEQSEEGKGISNSEKVDSTESPNQEEQNEHKEKKDPFANKAFLPLLAVGLVIAVVTIFLLINYNNEKNREAQYMNDIEAIVTELATVHNKFTATLQDNLKDGTMAIPNADFSAILEKEVNNARELQHKTKELTAPERYKMLHTNITELLNLQKNIYQDILLVIQNPLNQETDAVLVRINATLSESKELFSLAQVDQMEVLYRSDLVSLTNQLSLYVEEERRIYREKLEKLEKNKAFFERMDAIQQRWEGAKTDLQHALNLLYQGDSSWFDYYAVIDDAKRMRRSIRDELNLIPAPTGLESMKNQLHSLLTDAVYYCELMERAGSLFLYGDYYYSEQRYDEAKALNRRIQNSYGNFKKNYQVQKSLLTNLDNL
;
A
#
# COMPACT_ATOMS: atom_id res chain seq x y z
N MET A 1 39.19 32.72 -4.13
CA MET A 1 38.31 31.99 -5.05
C MET A 1 37.48 31.06 -4.21
N THR A 2 36.20 31.36 -4.03
CA THR A 2 35.22 30.41 -3.48
C THR A 2 34.87 29.41 -4.59
N ILE A 3 34.84 28.13 -4.24
CA ILE A 3 34.44 27.05 -5.16
C ILE A 3 33.03 26.64 -4.73
N ASP A 4 32.04 26.80 -5.62
CA ASP A 4 30.68 26.34 -5.35
C ASP A 4 30.61 24.81 -5.42
N THR A 5 30.44 24.18 -4.25
CA THR A 5 30.10 22.77 -4.10
C THR A 5 28.58 22.59 -4.17
N LYS A 6 28.13 21.60 -4.95
CA LYS A 6 26.73 21.18 -4.98
C LYS A 6 26.60 19.78 -4.38
N VAL A 7 25.52 19.54 -3.65
CA VAL A 7 25.17 18.24 -3.07
C VAL A 7 24.13 17.57 -3.97
N CYS A 8 24.35 16.30 -4.35
CA CYS A 8 23.36 15.54 -5.11
C CYS A 8 22.17 15.14 -4.20
N PRO A 9 20.91 15.47 -4.54
CA PRO A 9 19.76 15.14 -3.69
C PRO A 9 19.45 13.63 -3.62
N PHE A 10 19.97 12.83 -4.56
CA PHE A 10 19.71 11.39 -4.63
C PHE A 10 20.77 10.51 -3.94
N CYS A 11 21.98 11.04 -3.69
CA CYS A 11 23.08 10.25 -3.10
C CYS A 11 23.96 11.02 -2.11
N SER A 12 23.62 12.26 -1.79
CA SER A 12 24.34 13.14 -0.83
C SER A 12 25.83 13.39 -1.14
N ALA A 13 26.31 13.02 -2.33
CA ALA A 13 27.69 13.29 -2.74
C ALA A 13 27.89 14.79 -3.06
N GLU A 14 28.96 15.38 -2.54
CA GLU A 14 29.44 16.70 -2.93
C GLU A 14 30.27 16.63 -4.22
N PHE A 15 29.99 17.51 -5.17
CA PHE A 15 30.75 17.61 -6.41
C PHE A 15 30.80 19.06 -6.95
N THR A 16 31.79 19.33 -7.78
CA THR A 16 32.09 20.66 -8.32
C THR A 16 32.17 20.62 -9.85
N GLY A 17 31.44 21.49 -10.54
CA GLY A 17 31.68 21.79 -11.95
C GLY A 17 30.89 21.00 -13.01
N SER A 18 29.87 20.21 -12.65
CA SER A 18 28.92 19.63 -13.62
C SER A 18 27.46 19.87 -13.19
N GLU A 19 26.53 19.82 -14.15
CA GLU A 19 25.08 19.85 -13.86
C GLU A 19 24.52 18.46 -13.51
N HIS A 20 25.26 17.40 -13.83
CA HIS A 20 24.84 16.01 -13.65
C HIS A 20 25.82 15.28 -12.73
N CYS A 21 25.28 14.54 -11.75
CA CYS A 21 26.06 13.77 -10.78
C CYS A 21 26.71 12.55 -11.47
N PRO A 22 28.05 12.42 -11.49
CA PRO A 22 28.75 11.35 -12.22
C PRO A 22 28.57 9.95 -11.60
N PHE A 23 27.95 9.86 -10.42
CA PHE A 23 27.66 8.60 -9.73
C PHE A 23 26.27 8.04 -10.06
N CYS A 24 25.39 8.81 -10.70
CA CYS A 24 23.99 8.41 -10.96
C CYS A 24 23.76 7.81 -12.37
N THR A 25 24.72 7.90 -13.29
CA THR A 25 24.56 7.55 -14.72
C THR A 25 25.02 6.14 -15.10
N LYS A 26 25.40 5.28 -14.15
CA LYS A 26 25.96 3.93 -14.42
C LYS A 26 25.00 2.75 -14.22
N GLY A 27 23.69 2.98 -14.27
CA GLY A 27 22.68 1.98 -13.91
C GLY A 27 21.73 1.50 -15.03
N GLN A 28 21.98 1.79 -16.31
CA GLN A 28 21.02 1.54 -17.40
C GLN A 28 21.58 0.80 -18.63
N GLU A 29 22.64 0.00 -18.48
CA GLU A 29 23.09 -0.91 -19.53
C GLU A 29 23.24 -2.33 -18.97
N GLY A 30 22.25 -3.19 -19.23
CA GLY A 30 22.35 -4.63 -18.97
C GLY A 30 21.12 -5.28 -18.33
N GLU A 31 20.01 -5.39 -19.08
CA GLU A 31 19.09 -6.54 -19.02
C GLU A 31 18.13 -6.48 -20.22
N GLU A 32 18.57 -7.07 -21.33
CA GLU A 32 17.76 -7.31 -22.53
C GLU A 32 17.88 -8.81 -22.86
N SER A 33 16.78 -9.40 -23.37
CA SER A 33 16.57 -10.79 -23.81
C SER A 33 15.91 -11.80 -22.83
N THR A 34 15.03 -12.62 -23.43
CA THR A 34 14.40 -13.87 -22.93
C THR A 34 13.06 -13.83 -22.18
N GLU A 35 12.05 -13.10 -22.68
CA GLU A 35 10.64 -13.43 -22.35
C GLU A 35 9.62 -13.21 -23.52
N SER A 36 10.07 -13.15 -24.78
CA SER A 36 9.23 -12.70 -25.92
C SER A 36 8.90 -13.78 -26.98
N VAL A 37 8.73 -15.06 -26.59
CA VAL A 37 8.52 -16.18 -27.57
C VAL A 37 7.36 -17.13 -27.19
N GLU A 38 6.83 -17.11 -25.96
CA GLU A 38 5.77 -18.05 -25.53
C GLU A 38 4.33 -17.50 -25.46
N GLU A 39 4.12 -16.18 -25.59
CA GLU A 39 2.77 -15.59 -25.54
C GLU A 39 2.06 -15.46 -26.90
N GLU A 40 2.82 -15.38 -28.01
CA GLU A 40 2.27 -15.23 -29.36
C GLU A 40 1.58 -16.51 -29.89
N LYS A 41 1.62 -17.61 -29.13
CA LYS A 41 1.08 -18.93 -29.52
C LYS A 41 -0.22 -19.33 -28.81
N ARG A 42 -0.87 -18.40 -28.09
CA ARG A 42 -2.13 -18.65 -27.36
C ARG A 42 -3.34 -17.83 -27.82
N GLN A 43 -3.21 -17.00 -28.87
CA GLN A 43 -4.30 -16.14 -29.35
C GLN A 43 -4.97 -16.59 -30.67
N GLU A 44 -4.48 -17.62 -31.37
CA GLU A 44 -5.12 -18.11 -32.61
C GLU A 44 -6.19 -19.20 -32.39
N GLU A 45 -6.38 -19.73 -31.18
CA GLU A 45 -7.17 -20.95 -30.93
C GLU A 45 -8.56 -20.71 -30.27
N ASN A 46 -9.13 -19.50 -30.37
CA ASN A 46 -10.46 -19.19 -29.80
C ASN A 46 -11.40 -18.36 -30.72
N ILE A 47 -11.14 -18.34 -32.04
CA ILE A 47 -12.07 -17.78 -33.04
C ILE A 47 -12.44 -18.88 -34.05
N ALA A 48 -13.00 -19.99 -33.56
CA ALA A 48 -13.40 -21.13 -34.39
C ALA A 48 -14.56 -21.97 -33.81
N GLU A 49 -15.52 -21.36 -33.09
CA GLU A 49 -16.70 -22.10 -32.61
C GLU A 49 -18.02 -21.30 -32.74
N GLN A 50 -18.41 -21.04 -33.99
CA GLN A 50 -19.82 -20.88 -34.37
C GLN A 50 -20.14 -21.82 -35.54
N SER A 51 -20.99 -22.83 -35.29
CA SER A 51 -22.22 -23.15 -36.03
C SER A 51 -22.55 -24.65 -36.07
N GLU A 52 -23.86 -24.95 -36.11
CA GLU A 52 -24.52 -26.25 -36.39
C GLU A 52 -24.24 -27.38 -35.38
N GLU A 53 -25.20 -27.92 -34.62
CA GLU A 53 -26.52 -28.49 -34.97
C GLU A 53 -27.52 -28.30 -33.79
N GLY A 54 -28.83 -28.54 -33.86
CA GLY A 54 -29.69 -28.97 -34.96
C GLY A 54 -30.98 -29.66 -34.47
N LYS A 55 -32.11 -28.94 -34.53
CA LYS A 55 -33.53 -29.43 -34.57
C LYS A 55 -34.10 -30.25 -33.40
N GLY A 56 -35.32 -29.85 -32.98
CA GLY A 56 -36.45 -30.80 -32.99
C GLY A 56 -37.65 -30.54 -32.07
N ILE A 57 -38.82 -30.25 -32.68
CA ILE A 57 -40.17 -30.79 -32.31
C ILE A 57 -40.80 -30.26 -30.98
N SER A 58 -42.11 -29.96 -30.85
CA SER A 58 -43.20 -29.53 -31.76
C SER A 58 -44.45 -29.13 -30.95
N ASN A 59 -45.36 -28.36 -31.57
CA ASN A 59 -46.85 -28.51 -31.57
C ASN A 59 -47.68 -27.24 -31.29
N SER A 60 -48.75 -27.12 -32.11
CA SER A 60 -50.07 -26.49 -31.90
C SER A 60 -50.17 -25.10 -31.23
N GLU A 61 -51.10 -24.21 -31.63
CA GLU A 61 -52.45 -24.52 -32.12
C GLU A 61 -52.99 -23.40 -33.02
N LYS A 62 -53.97 -23.72 -33.89
CA LYS A 62 -54.56 -22.78 -34.85
C LYS A 62 -56.04 -23.13 -35.09
N VAL A 63 -56.93 -22.19 -34.75
CA VAL A 63 -58.37 -22.15 -35.07
C VAL A 63 -58.67 -20.64 -35.22
N ASP A 64 -59.07 -20.03 -36.34
CA ASP A 64 -59.91 -20.37 -37.52
C ASP A 64 -61.39 -19.95 -37.35
N SER A 65 -61.91 -19.26 -38.39
CA SER A 65 -63.34 -18.97 -38.67
C SER A 65 -64.10 -18.08 -37.66
N THR A 66 -65.17 -17.34 -37.96
CA THR A 66 -65.81 -16.75 -39.17
C THR A 66 -66.63 -15.51 -38.66
N GLU A 67 -67.39 -14.69 -39.39
CA GLU A 67 -67.95 -14.65 -40.76
C GLU A 67 -68.33 -13.19 -41.14
N SER A 68 -68.73 -12.95 -42.40
CA SER A 68 -69.68 -11.88 -42.76
C SER A 68 -71.05 -12.51 -43.07
N PRO A 69 -72.13 -11.73 -43.16
CA PRO A 69 -72.83 -11.80 -44.44
C PRO A 69 -73.09 -10.43 -45.09
N ASN A 70 -73.46 -10.50 -46.35
CA ASN A 70 -73.47 -9.42 -47.33
C ASN A 70 -74.89 -9.21 -47.90
N GLN A 71 -75.00 -8.19 -48.76
CA GLN A 71 -76.00 -7.99 -49.83
C GLN A 71 -77.22 -7.07 -49.59
N GLU A 72 -77.22 -6.00 -50.40
CA GLU A 72 -78.28 -5.60 -51.36
C GLU A 72 -79.64 -5.08 -50.81
N GLU A 73 -80.35 -4.13 -51.44
CA GLU A 73 -80.15 -3.46 -52.75
C GLU A 73 -80.87 -2.09 -52.82
N GLN A 74 -80.44 -1.25 -53.79
CA GLN A 74 -81.27 -0.32 -54.59
C GLN A 74 -82.37 0.59 -53.94
N ASN A 75 -82.20 1.91 -54.01
CA ASN A 75 -82.75 2.81 -55.07
C ASN A 75 -83.05 4.26 -54.65
N GLU A 76 -83.13 5.11 -55.67
CA GLU A 76 -83.27 6.57 -55.63
C GLU A 76 -84.44 7.10 -54.79
N HIS A 77 -84.23 8.25 -54.13
CA HIS A 77 -85.11 9.39 -54.35
C HIS A 77 -84.42 10.74 -54.12
N LYS A 78 -84.58 11.65 -55.09
CA LYS A 78 -84.25 13.08 -54.95
C LYS A 78 -85.20 13.70 -53.90
N GLU A 79 -84.71 14.64 -53.07
CA GLU A 79 -85.15 16.05 -53.15
C GLU A 79 -84.38 17.03 -52.24
N LYS A 80 -84.30 18.27 -52.73
CA LYS A 80 -84.23 19.55 -52.02
C LYS A 80 -83.19 19.72 -50.88
N LYS A 81 -82.06 20.33 -51.28
CA LYS A 81 -81.39 21.33 -50.42
C LYS A 81 -82.34 22.51 -50.23
N ASP A 82 -82.56 22.93 -48.99
CA ASP A 82 -82.94 24.31 -48.67
C ASP A 82 -82.03 24.87 -47.56
N PRO A 83 -81.66 26.18 -47.59
CA PRO A 83 -80.50 26.66 -46.84
C PRO A 83 -80.90 27.74 -45.82
N PHE A 84 -81.38 27.35 -44.63
CA PHE A 84 -81.76 28.32 -43.61
C PHE A 84 -81.05 28.18 -42.25
N ALA A 85 -80.29 29.24 -41.95
CA ALA A 85 -80.10 29.83 -40.63
C ALA A 85 -79.63 28.93 -39.46
N ASN A 86 -78.30 28.89 -39.25
CA ASN A 86 -77.77 29.15 -37.91
C ASN A 86 -76.32 29.70 -37.89
N LYS A 87 -76.12 30.88 -38.48
CA LYS A 87 -74.81 31.58 -38.51
C LYS A 87 -74.30 32.02 -37.11
N ALA A 88 -75.07 31.83 -36.05
CA ALA A 88 -74.69 32.11 -34.66
C ALA A 88 -74.14 30.89 -33.89
N PHE A 89 -74.38 29.65 -34.35
CA PHE A 89 -73.96 28.42 -33.63
C PHE A 89 -72.52 27.98 -33.96
N LEU A 90 -72.09 28.18 -35.20
CA LEU A 90 -70.71 27.90 -35.64
C LEU A 90 -69.61 28.61 -34.82
N PRO A 91 -69.69 29.93 -34.52
CA PRO A 91 -68.68 30.57 -33.67
C PRO A 91 -68.72 30.08 -32.22
N LEU A 92 -69.89 29.70 -31.69
CA LEU A 92 -70.02 29.14 -30.33
C LEU A 92 -69.39 27.74 -30.22
N LEU A 93 -69.59 26.88 -31.23
CA LEU A 93 -68.92 25.59 -31.31
C LEU A 93 -67.40 25.74 -31.51
N ALA A 94 -66.95 26.69 -32.33
CA ALA A 94 -65.53 26.97 -32.52
C ALA A 94 -64.85 27.44 -31.22
N VAL A 95 -65.47 28.36 -30.47
CA VAL A 95 -64.97 28.82 -29.16
C VAL A 95 -64.97 27.68 -28.15
N GLY A 96 -66.02 26.87 -28.08
CA GLY A 96 -66.08 25.69 -27.21
C GLY A 96 -64.99 24.67 -27.52
N LEU A 97 -64.69 24.43 -28.80
CA LEU A 97 -63.65 23.50 -29.24
C LEU A 97 -62.25 24.04 -28.96
N VAL A 98 -62.00 25.35 -29.13
CA VAL A 98 -60.73 25.98 -28.72
C VAL A 98 -60.53 25.88 -27.20
N ILE A 99 -61.56 26.14 -26.40
CA ILE A 99 -61.49 25.98 -24.93
C ILE A 99 -61.21 24.51 -24.58
N ALA A 100 -61.87 23.55 -25.21
CA ALA A 100 -61.63 22.12 -24.99
C ALA A 100 -60.20 21.69 -25.36
N VAL A 101 -59.66 22.16 -26.49
CA VAL A 101 -58.27 21.88 -26.88
C VAL A 101 -57.27 22.51 -25.90
N VAL A 102 -57.52 23.74 -25.44
CA VAL A 102 -56.68 24.40 -24.42
C VAL A 102 -56.76 23.66 -23.08
N THR A 103 -57.93 23.24 -22.61
CA THR A 103 -58.03 22.46 -21.37
C THR A 103 -57.39 21.10 -21.48
N ILE A 104 -57.54 20.38 -22.60
CA ILE A 104 -56.85 19.10 -22.86
C ILE A 104 -55.33 19.31 -22.89
N PHE A 105 -54.83 20.36 -23.56
CA PHE A 105 -53.40 20.68 -23.61
C PHE A 105 -52.84 21.00 -22.22
N LEU A 106 -53.56 21.79 -21.42
CA LEU A 106 -53.20 22.07 -20.02
C LEU A 106 -53.22 20.80 -19.15
N LEU A 107 -54.18 19.90 -19.34
CA LEU A 107 -54.30 18.65 -18.60
C LEU A 107 -53.16 17.67 -18.97
N ILE A 108 -52.79 17.60 -20.26
CA ILE A 108 -51.63 16.84 -20.74
C ILE A 108 -50.33 17.42 -20.16
N ASN A 109 -50.13 18.75 -20.18
CA ASN A 109 -48.95 19.37 -19.58
C ASN A 109 -48.88 19.12 -18.07
N TYR A 110 -49.99 19.30 -17.34
CA TYR A 110 -50.05 19.04 -15.90
C TYR A 110 -49.76 17.57 -15.56
N ASN A 111 -50.30 16.63 -16.34
CA ASN A 111 -50.06 15.20 -16.11
C ASN A 111 -48.62 14.79 -16.48
N ASN A 112 -48.05 15.37 -17.54
CA ASN A 112 -46.64 15.18 -17.89
C ASN A 112 -45.70 15.78 -16.81
N GLU A 113 -46.03 16.95 -16.27
CA GLU A 113 -45.27 17.58 -15.19
C GLU A 113 -45.35 16.78 -13.89
N LYS A 114 -46.55 16.28 -13.53
CA LYS A 114 -46.77 15.32 -12.43
C LYS A 114 -45.95 14.04 -12.59
N ASN A 115 -45.95 13.46 -13.80
CA ASN A 115 -45.18 12.24 -14.07
C ASN A 115 -43.67 12.49 -14.00
N ARG A 116 -43.19 13.64 -14.51
CA ARG A 116 -41.78 14.06 -14.39
C ARG A 116 -41.39 14.30 -12.93
N GLU A 117 -42.26 14.91 -12.12
CA GLU A 117 -42.05 15.08 -10.68
C GLU A 117 -41.95 13.73 -9.95
N ALA A 118 -42.86 12.79 -10.25
CA ALA A 118 -42.85 11.46 -9.65
C ALA A 118 -41.61 10.65 -10.05
N GLN A 119 -41.23 10.68 -11.33
CA GLN A 119 -40.02 10.01 -11.81
C GLN A 119 -38.75 10.59 -11.15
N TYR A 120 -38.62 11.92 -11.12
CA TYR A 120 -37.51 12.60 -10.45
C TYR A 120 -37.38 12.19 -8.97
N MET A 121 -38.49 12.11 -8.23
CA MET A 121 -38.46 11.68 -6.83
C MET A 121 -38.04 10.21 -6.68
N ASN A 122 -38.54 9.31 -7.54
CA ASN A 122 -38.12 7.90 -7.56
C ASN A 122 -36.61 7.75 -7.84
N ASP A 123 -36.08 8.51 -8.81
CA ASP A 123 -34.66 8.49 -9.16
C ASP A 123 -33.78 8.99 -7.99
N ILE A 124 -34.24 10.05 -7.29
CA ILE A 124 -33.58 10.58 -6.09
C ILE A 124 -33.64 9.59 -4.92
N GLU A 125 -34.78 8.94 -4.67
CA GLU A 125 -34.90 7.91 -3.63
C GLU A 125 -33.97 6.73 -3.91
N ALA A 126 -33.86 6.29 -5.18
CA ALA A 126 -32.92 5.24 -5.58
C ALA A 126 -31.46 5.64 -5.32
N ILE A 127 -31.07 6.88 -5.67
CA ILE A 127 -29.72 7.42 -5.40
C ILE A 127 -29.41 7.45 -3.90
N VAL A 128 -30.36 7.88 -3.06
CA VAL A 128 -30.19 7.91 -1.59
C VAL A 128 -30.12 6.49 -1.01
N THR A 129 -30.90 5.55 -1.54
CA THR A 129 -30.84 4.12 -1.15
C THR A 129 -29.49 3.49 -1.49
N GLU A 130 -28.97 3.77 -2.69
CA GLU A 130 -27.68 3.29 -3.16
C GLU A 130 -26.53 3.93 -2.35
N LEU A 131 -26.63 5.23 -2.03
CA LEU A 131 -25.68 5.93 -1.13
C LEU A 131 -25.65 5.29 0.27
N ALA A 132 -26.81 5.00 0.88
CA ALA A 132 -26.89 4.31 2.17
C ALA A 132 -26.23 2.92 2.11
N THR A 133 -26.34 2.23 0.98
CA THR A 133 -25.69 0.93 0.76
C THR A 133 -24.16 1.06 0.66
N VAL A 134 -23.65 2.03 -0.12
CA VAL A 134 -22.21 2.35 -0.22
C VAL A 134 -21.65 2.74 1.15
N HIS A 135 -22.37 3.61 1.86
CA HIS A 135 -21.98 4.08 3.19
C HIS A 135 -21.84 2.93 4.19
N ASN A 136 -22.89 2.09 4.33
CA ASN A 136 -22.89 0.98 5.27
C ASN A 136 -21.74 -0.01 4.99
N LYS A 137 -21.44 -0.30 3.71
CA LYS A 137 -20.29 -1.13 3.33
C LYS A 137 -18.98 -0.47 3.74
N PHE A 138 -18.77 0.79 3.37
CA PHE A 138 -17.56 1.53 3.67
C PHE A 138 -17.31 1.59 5.18
N THR A 139 -18.32 1.94 5.98
CA THR A 139 -18.19 1.98 7.45
C THR A 139 -17.99 0.61 8.08
N ALA A 140 -18.65 -0.45 7.57
CA ALA A 140 -18.44 -1.81 8.07
C ALA A 140 -17.02 -2.29 7.78
N THR A 141 -16.54 -2.12 6.54
CA THR A 141 -15.15 -2.45 6.16
C THR A 141 -14.14 -1.71 7.05
N LEU A 142 -14.36 -0.44 7.37
CA LEU A 142 -13.50 0.30 8.29
C LEU A 142 -13.58 -0.20 9.73
N GLN A 143 -14.78 -0.40 10.28
CA GLN A 143 -14.98 -0.86 11.65
C GLN A 143 -14.41 -2.27 11.89
N ASP A 144 -14.49 -3.17 10.91
CA ASP A 144 -13.92 -4.52 11.00
C ASP A 144 -12.38 -4.52 10.98
N ASN A 145 -11.75 -3.53 10.33
CA ASN A 145 -10.29 -3.44 10.20
C ASN A 145 -9.61 -2.48 11.20
N LEU A 146 -10.35 -1.54 11.79
CA LEU A 146 -9.85 -0.53 12.76
C LEU A 146 -10.29 -0.82 14.22
N LYS A 147 -10.89 -1.98 14.46
CA LYS A 147 -11.68 -2.28 15.67
C LYS A 147 -10.97 -2.04 17.00
N ASP A 148 -9.66 -2.33 17.04
CA ASP A 148 -8.80 -2.22 18.23
C ASP A 148 -7.77 -1.07 18.12
N GLY A 149 -7.93 -0.16 17.16
CA GLY A 149 -6.95 0.91 16.84
C GLY A 149 -5.70 0.43 16.08
N THR A 150 -5.41 -0.87 16.11
CA THR A 150 -4.40 -1.52 15.26
C THR A 150 -5.05 -2.13 14.02
N MET A 151 -4.55 -1.85 12.81
CA MET A 151 -4.84 -2.74 11.68
C MET A 151 -4.04 -4.03 11.81
N ALA A 152 -4.64 -5.15 11.42
CA ALA A 152 -3.94 -6.42 11.20
C ALA A 152 -3.18 -6.41 9.86
N ILE A 153 -2.36 -5.38 9.64
CA ILE A 153 -1.71 -4.98 8.37
C ILE A 153 -2.76 -4.55 7.32
N PRO A 154 -2.67 -3.35 6.71
CA PRO A 154 -3.49 -3.02 5.56
C PRO A 154 -3.11 -3.94 4.39
N ASN A 155 -3.92 -4.97 4.11
CA ASN A 155 -3.72 -5.78 2.91
C ASN A 155 -4.14 -4.98 1.66
N ALA A 156 -3.63 -5.37 0.49
CA ALA A 156 -3.98 -4.69 -0.77
C ALA A 156 -5.50 -4.73 -1.02
N ASP A 157 -6.16 -5.81 -0.60
CA ASP A 157 -7.61 -6.00 -0.76
C ASP A 157 -8.43 -4.95 0.01
N PHE A 158 -8.01 -4.55 1.22
CA PHE A 158 -8.70 -3.55 2.04
C PHE A 158 -8.73 -2.18 1.35
N SER A 159 -7.58 -1.70 0.87
CA SER A 159 -7.51 -0.46 0.10
C SER A 159 -8.34 -0.53 -1.19
N ALA A 160 -8.30 -1.67 -1.90
CA ALA A 160 -9.09 -1.88 -3.11
C ALA A 160 -10.61 -1.89 -2.86
N ILE A 161 -11.06 -2.45 -1.72
CA ILE A 161 -12.48 -2.41 -1.31
C ILE A 161 -12.92 -0.97 -1.01
N LEU A 162 -12.11 -0.20 -0.28
CA LEU A 162 -12.42 1.21 0.00
C LEU A 162 -12.43 2.07 -1.28
N GLU A 163 -11.46 1.87 -2.19
CA GLU A 163 -11.42 2.54 -3.50
C GLU A 163 -12.64 2.24 -4.36
N LYS A 164 -13.13 0.99 -4.34
CA LYS A 164 -14.37 0.61 -5.03
C LYS A 164 -15.57 1.40 -4.51
N GLU A 165 -15.75 1.50 -3.19
CA GLU A 165 -16.88 2.24 -2.62
C GLU A 165 -16.73 3.77 -2.79
N VAL A 166 -15.49 4.30 -2.82
CA VAL A 166 -15.22 5.69 -3.27
C VAL A 166 -15.65 5.91 -4.73
N ASN A 167 -15.43 4.94 -5.62
CA ASN A 167 -15.87 5.02 -7.01
C ASN A 167 -17.40 4.92 -7.15
N ASN A 168 -18.06 4.04 -6.40
CA ASN A 168 -19.53 3.98 -6.36
C ASN A 168 -20.13 5.35 -5.93
N ALA A 169 -19.52 6.03 -4.95
CA ALA A 169 -19.93 7.38 -4.54
C ALA A 169 -19.70 8.45 -5.63
N ARG A 170 -18.64 8.33 -6.44
CA ARG A 170 -18.41 9.20 -7.62
C ARG A 170 -19.47 8.98 -8.69
N GLU A 171 -19.86 7.74 -8.96
CA GLU A 171 -20.92 7.41 -9.92
C GLU A 171 -22.29 7.96 -9.48
N LEU A 172 -22.63 7.87 -8.19
CA LEU A 172 -23.83 8.49 -7.63
C LEU A 172 -23.84 10.01 -7.79
N GLN A 173 -22.69 10.67 -7.58
CA GLN A 173 -22.55 12.10 -7.85
C GLN A 173 -22.76 12.42 -9.34
N HIS A 174 -22.34 11.54 -10.26
CA HIS A 174 -22.56 11.71 -11.71
C HIS A 174 -24.04 11.56 -12.07
N LYS A 175 -24.65 10.41 -11.71
CA LYS A 175 -26.09 10.12 -11.92
C LYS A 175 -26.96 11.29 -11.45
N THR A 176 -26.67 11.84 -10.27
CA THR A 176 -27.43 12.98 -9.72
C THR A 176 -27.34 14.23 -10.58
N LYS A 177 -26.13 14.59 -11.07
CA LYS A 177 -25.92 15.79 -11.91
C LYS A 177 -26.59 15.69 -13.28
N GLU A 178 -26.88 14.49 -13.77
CA GLU A 178 -27.59 14.25 -15.03
C GLU A 178 -29.11 14.40 -14.89
N LEU A 179 -29.66 14.34 -13.66
CA LEU A 179 -31.09 14.54 -13.41
C LEU A 179 -31.49 16.01 -13.55
N THR A 180 -32.52 16.27 -14.35
CA THR A 180 -33.11 17.62 -14.46
C THR A 180 -34.18 17.83 -13.41
N ALA A 181 -33.86 18.59 -12.35
CA ALA A 181 -34.79 18.89 -11.26
C ALA A 181 -36.01 19.73 -11.73
N PRO A 182 -37.25 19.30 -11.43
CA PRO A 182 -38.43 20.15 -11.54
C PRO A 182 -38.32 21.38 -10.62
N GLU A 183 -38.98 22.49 -10.98
CA GLU A 183 -38.83 23.79 -10.29
C GLU A 183 -39.03 23.69 -8.78
N ARG A 184 -40.04 22.92 -8.35
CA ARG A 184 -40.40 22.67 -6.95
C ARG A 184 -39.31 21.96 -6.14
N TYR A 185 -38.44 21.19 -6.78
CA TYR A 185 -37.41 20.36 -6.13
C TYR A 185 -35.98 20.86 -6.34
N LYS A 186 -35.77 22.04 -6.93
CA LYS A 186 -34.41 22.59 -7.15
C LYS A 186 -33.57 22.67 -5.87
N MET A 187 -34.13 23.13 -4.76
CA MET A 187 -33.42 23.21 -3.48
C MET A 187 -33.04 21.82 -2.96
N LEU A 188 -33.95 20.86 -3.02
CA LEU A 188 -33.69 19.46 -2.67
C LEU A 188 -32.55 18.87 -3.52
N HIS A 189 -32.59 19.11 -4.82
CA HIS A 189 -31.55 18.68 -5.76
C HIS A 189 -30.17 19.23 -5.41
N THR A 190 -30.09 20.53 -5.10
CA THR A 190 -28.85 21.19 -4.67
C THR A 190 -28.32 20.56 -3.39
N ASN A 191 -29.15 20.43 -2.36
CA ASN A 191 -28.77 19.84 -1.06
C ASN A 191 -28.24 18.40 -1.23
N ILE A 192 -28.89 17.57 -2.06
CA ILE A 192 -28.47 16.19 -2.33
C ILE A 192 -27.14 16.14 -3.12
N THR A 193 -26.98 17.01 -4.11
CA THR A 193 -25.76 17.09 -4.92
C THR A 193 -24.55 17.51 -4.08
N GLU A 194 -24.76 18.47 -3.17
CA GLU A 194 -23.75 18.95 -2.22
C GLU A 194 -23.40 17.87 -1.18
N LEU A 195 -24.42 17.25 -0.59
CA LEU A 195 -24.27 16.13 0.34
C LEU A 195 -23.46 14.96 -0.25
N LEU A 196 -23.76 14.54 -1.48
CA LEU A 196 -23.00 13.52 -2.21
C LEU A 196 -21.54 13.94 -2.43
N ASN A 197 -21.29 15.23 -2.68
CA ASN A 197 -19.94 15.76 -2.82
C ASN A 197 -19.16 15.66 -1.50
N LEU A 198 -19.79 16.03 -0.36
CA LEU A 198 -19.17 15.93 0.96
C LEU A 198 -18.89 14.47 1.36
N GLN A 199 -19.84 13.55 1.15
CA GLN A 199 -19.64 12.12 1.46
C GLN A 199 -18.49 11.52 0.64
N LYS A 200 -18.42 11.81 -0.66
CA LYS A 200 -17.28 11.42 -1.50
C LYS A 200 -15.95 12.00 -0.99
N ASN A 201 -15.93 13.27 -0.56
CA ASN A 201 -14.72 13.89 -0.01
C ASN A 201 -14.29 13.20 1.30
N ILE A 202 -15.23 12.89 2.20
CA ILE A 202 -14.98 12.12 3.44
C ILE A 202 -14.34 10.77 3.11
N TYR A 203 -14.89 10.00 2.16
CA TYR A 203 -14.33 8.70 1.80
C TYR A 203 -12.92 8.80 1.18
N GLN A 204 -12.68 9.83 0.36
CA GLN A 204 -11.35 10.08 -0.24
C GLN A 204 -10.32 10.47 0.82
N ASP A 205 -10.69 11.34 1.75
CA ASP A 205 -9.81 11.78 2.83
C ASP A 205 -9.47 10.64 3.79
N ILE A 206 -10.45 9.78 4.12
CA ILE A 206 -10.22 8.57 4.92
C ILE A 206 -9.27 7.61 4.21
N LEU A 207 -9.45 7.39 2.91
CA LEU A 207 -8.55 6.55 2.11
C LEU A 207 -7.12 7.11 2.09
N LEU A 208 -6.96 8.44 1.93
CA LEU A 208 -5.64 9.10 1.97
C LEU A 208 -4.93 8.90 3.31
N VAL A 209 -5.66 9.04 4.43
CA VAL A 209 -5.14 8.77 5.79
C VAL A 209 -4.68 7.31 5.94
N ILE A 210 -5.48 6.36 5.44
CA ILE A 210 -5.21 4.92 5.50
C ILE A 210 -3.97 4.54 4.68
N GLN A 211 -3.85 5.08 3.47
CA GLN A 211 -2.73 4.81 2.57
C GLN A 211 -1.43 5.52 3.01
N ASN A 212 -1.52 6.63 3.76
CA ASN A 212 -0.37 7.48 4.11
C ASN A 212 -0.39 7.96 5.58
N PRO A 213 -0.45 7.08 6.59
CA PRO A 213 -0.58 7.49 8.00
C PRO A 213 0.63 8.28 8.52
N LEU A 214 1.81 8.08 7.92
CA LEU A 214 3.06 8.76 8.28
C LEU A 214 3.26 10.12 7.59
N ASN A 215 2.35 10.55 6.71
CA ASN A 215 2.44 11.84 6.03
C ASN A 215 2.22 13.01 7.03
N GLN A 216 2.92 14.13 6.80
CA GLN A 216 2.84 15.34 7.60
C GLN A 216 1.48 16.04 7.48
N GLU A 217 0.79 15.87 6.35
CA GLU A 217 -0.53 16.46 6.10
C GLU A 217 -1.68 15.67 6.74
N THR A 218 -1.45 14.42 7.15
CA THR A 218 -2.48 13.50 7.67
C THR A 218 -3.29 14.09 8.82
N ASP A 219 -2.67 14.89 9.69
CA ASP A 219 -3.37 15.53 10.82
C ASP A 219 -4.34 16.62 10.33
N ALA A 220 -3.98 17.36 9.28
CA ALA A 220 -4.86 18.32 8.64
C ALA A 220 -5.99 17.63 7.86
N VAL A 221 -5.75 16.43 7.30
CA VAL A 221 -6.79 15.60 6.68
C VAL A 221 -7.78 15.10 7.74
N LEU A 222 -7.32 14.61 8.90
CA LEU A 222 -8.19 14.21 10.03
C LEU A 222 -9.07 15.36 10.55
N VAL A 223 -8.53 16.58 10.63
CA VAL A 223 -9.31 17.79 10.96
C VAL A 223 -10.34 18.10 9.88
N ARG A 224 -9.96 17.98 8.59
CA ARG A 224 -10.87 18.20 7.45
C ARG A 224 -12.03 17.20 7.45
N ILE A 225 -11.78 15.91 7.69
CA ILE A 225 -12.84 14.89 7.80
C ILE A 225 -13.86 15.28 8.87
N ASN A 226 -13.42 15.68 10.07
CA ASN A 226 -14.33 16.10 11.15
C ASN A 226 -15.16 17.35 10.78
N ALA A 227 -14.57 18.32 10.09
CA ALA A 227 -15.28 19.50 9.60
C ALA A 227 -16.34 19.11 8.53
N THR A 228 -15.96 18.33 7.53
CA THR A 228 -16.84 17.86 6.45
C THR A 228 -17.96 16.95 6.96
N LEU A 229 -17.69 16.12 7.99
CA LEU A 229 -18.73 15.35 8.68
C LEU A 229 -19.76 16.27 9.35
N SER A 230 -19.31 17.33 10.02
CA SER A 230 -20.19 18.30 10.68
C SER A 230 -21.06 19.05 9.68
N GLU A 231 -20.48 19.50 8.56
CA GLU A 231 -21.21 20.14 7.45
C GLU A 231 -22.23 19.19 6.79
N SER A 232 -21.84 17.93 6.56
CA SER A 232 -22.75 16.92 5.98
C SER A 232 -23.99 16.67 6.86
N LYS A 233 -23.82 16.69 8.19
CA LYS A 233 -24.90 16.53 9.17
C LYS A 233 -25.92 17.66 9.10
N GLU A 234 -25.48 18.89 8.87
CA GLU A 234 -26.38 20.04 8.70
C GLU A 234 -27.20 19.89 7.41
N LEU A 235 -26.56 19.56 6.28
CA LEU A 235 -27.25 19.34 5.00
C LEU A 235 -28.22 18.15 5.02
N PHE A 236 -27.90 17.06 5.72
CA PHE A 236 -28.83 15.93 5.93
C PHE A 236 -30.16 16.40 6.54
N SER A 237 -30.14 17.30 7.52
CA SER A 237 -31.36 17.83 8.16
C SER A 237 -32.25 18.67 7.23
N LEU A 238 -31.66 19.22 6.16
CA LEU A 238 -32.32 20.08 5.18
C LEU A 238 -32.86 19.32 3.96
N ALA A 239 -32.44 18.07 3.75
CA ALA A 239 -32.84 17.28 2.58
C ALA A 239 -34.15 16.49 2.76
N GLN A 240 -34.53 16.12 4.00
CA GLN A 240 -35.86 15.55 4.35
C GLN A 240 -36.37 14.41 3.42
N VAL A 241 -35.49 13.48 3.03
CA VAL A 241 -35.88 12.23 2.36
C VAL A 241 -35.90 11.10 3.39
N ASP A 242 -37.00 10.34 3.48
CA ASP A 242 -37.27 9.35 4.55
C ASP A 242 -36.13 8.35 4.80
N GLN A 243 -35.34 8.01 3.76
CA GLN A 243 -34.22 7.07 3.90
C GLN A 243 -32.92 7.68 4.46
N MET A 244 -32.82 9.01 4.60
CA MET A 244 -31.59 9.64 5.08
C MET A 244 -31.28 9.41 6.56
N GLU A 245 -32.25 9.00 7.39
CA GLU A 245 -31.97 8.62 8.78
C GLU A 245 -30.95 7.47 8.88
N VAL A 246 -30.88 6.58 7.89
CA VAL A 246 -29.97 5.42 7.88
C VAL A 246 -28.51 5.88 7.84
N LEU A 247 -28.22 6.94 7.08
CA LEU A 247 -26.88 7.50 6.88
C LEU A 247 -26.30 8.19 8.14
N TYR A 248 -27.11 8.39 9.19
CA TYR A 248 -26.70 8.96 10.47
C TYR A 248 -26.60 7.93 11.61
N ARG A 249 -27.04 6.68 11.39
CA ARG A 249 -26.95 5.62 12.43
C ARG A 249 -25.56 4.97 12.51
N SER A 250 -24.75 5.12 11.48
CA SER A 250 -23.33 4.82 11.45
C SER A 250 -22.57 5.92 12.20
N ASP A 251 -21.90 5.55 13.30
CA ASP A 251 -21.23 6.50 14.19
C ASP A 251 -19.88 6.97 13.60
N LEU A 252 -19.93 7.83 12.59
CA LEU A 252 -18.76 8.39 11.90
C LEU A 252 -17.84 9.21 12.81
N VAL A 253 -18.36 9.67 13.97
CA VAL A 253 -17.57 10.34 15.00
C VAL A 253 -16.68 9.33 15.74
N SER A 254 -17.18 8.10 15.98
CA SER A 254 -16.34 7.01 16.48
C SER A 254 -15.22 6.64 15.48
N LEU A 255 -15.52 6.72 14.18
CA LEU A 255 -14.57 6.39 13.11
C LEU A 255 -13.41 7.39 13.01
N THR A 256 -13.64 8.70 13.16
CA THR A 256 -12.53 9.68 13.17
C THR A 256 -11.61 9.52 14.38
N ASN A 257 -12.14 9.09 15.53
CA ASN A 257 -11.31 8.71 16.68
C ASN A 257 -10.49 7.44 16.39
N GLN A 258 -11.10 6.40 15.80
CA GLN A 258 -10.41 5.17 15.40
C GLN A 258 -9.28 5.44 14.39
N LEU A 259 -9.52 6.28 13.38
CA LEU A 259 -8.50 6.70 12.40
C LEU A 259 -7.36 7.47 13.05
N SER A 260 -7.65 8.33 14.04
CA SER A 260 -6.63 9.06 14.79
C SER A 260 -5.74 8.11 15.61
N LEU A 261 -6.34 7.15 16.31
CA LEU A 261 -5.61 6.12 17.05
C LEU A 261 -4.73 5.25 16.13
N TYR A 262 -5.24 4.86 14.96
CA TYR A 262 -4.48 4.13 13.94
C TYR A 262 -3.25 4.93 13.46
N VAL A 263 -3.41 6.23 13.17
CA VAL A 263 -2.30 7.10 12.77
C VAL A 263 -1.25 7.26 13.89
N GLU A 264 -1.69 7.40 15.14
CA GLU A 264 -0.79 7.48 16.30
C GLU A 264 0.02 6.18 16.49
N GLU A 265 -0.63 5.04 16.29
CA GLU A 265 -0.04 3.70 16.44
C GLU A 265 0.96 3.39 15.32
N GLU A 266 0.62 3.64 14.05
CA GLU A 266 1.56 3.53 12.92
C GLU A 266 2.79 4.43 13.13
N ARG A 267 2.59 5.66 13.60
CA ARG A 267 3.69 6.58 13.97
C ARG A 267 4.50 6.07 15.17
N ARG A 268 3.90 5.35 16.13
CA ARG A 268 4.61 4.69 17.24
C ARG A 268 5.48 3.55 16.72
N ILE A 269 4.91 2.63 15.95
CA ILE A 269 5.61 1.50 15.32
C ILE A 269 6.78 1.99 14.47
N TYR A 270 6.57 3.02 13.63
CA TYR A 270 7.62 3.58 12.79
C TYR A 270 8.78 4.18 13.61
N ARG A 271 8.49 4.89 14.71
CA ARG A 271 9.52 5.41 15.63
C ARG A 271 10.30 4.28 16.30
N GLU A 272 9.64 3.19 16.72
CA GLU A 272 10.31 2.02 17.31
C GLU A 272 11.20 1.29 16.30
N LYS A 273 10.77 1.19 15.04
CA LYS A 273 11.60 0.67 13.94
C LYS A 273 12.84 1.55 13.71
N LEU A 274 12.71 2.88 13.72
CA LEU A 274 13.84 3.80 13.59
C LEU A 274 14.82 3.69 14.78
N GLU A 275 14.34 3.64 16.02
CA GLU A 275 15.19 3.49 17.21
C GLU A 275 15.94 2.14 17.19
N LYS A 276 15.26 1.06 16.78
CA LYS A 276 15.86 -0.27 16.59
C LYS A 276 16.91 -0.26 15.47
N LEU A 277 16.62 0.44 14.36
CA LEU A 277 17.55 0.62 13.24
C LEU A 277 18.82 1.36 13.66
N GLU A 278 18.69 2.44 14.43
CA GLU A 278 19.82 3.22 14.95
C GLU A 278 20.70 2.38 15.88
N LYS A 279 20.08 1.66 16.84
CA LYS A 279 20.79 0.72 17.73
C LYS A 279 21.53 -0.38 16.95
N ASN A 280 20.91 -0.94 15.92
CA ASN A 280 21.53 -1.94 15.06
C ASN A 280 22.71 -1.36 14.29
N LYS A 281 22.54 -0.20 13.62
CA LYS A 281 23.64 0.47 12.89
C LYS A 281 24.83 0.76 13.79
N ALA A 282 24.60 1.38 14.95
CA ALA A 282 25.66 1.69 15.92
C ALA A 282 26.36 0.43 16.47
N PHE A 283 25.65 -0.69 16.62
CA PHE A 283 26.25 -1.99 16.96
C PHE A 283 27.14 -2.51 15.84
N PHE A 284 26.63 -2.57 14.60
CA PHE A 284 27.37 -3.09 13.45
C PHE A 284 28.60 -2.22 13.10
N GLU A 285 28.52 -0.90 13.19
CA GLU A 285 29.68 -0.01 13.00
C GLU A 285 30.82 -0.30 14.00
N ARG A 286 30.48 -0.51 15.28
CA ARG A 286 31.48 -0.89 16.30
C ARG A 286 32.02 -2.30 16.05
N MET A 287 31.18 -3.25 15.63
CA MET A 287 31.60 -4.61 15.30
C MET A 287 32.46 -4.68 14.02
N ASP A 288 32.28 -3.77 13.06
CA ASP A 288 33.16 -3.61 11.90
C ASP A 288 34.55 -3.12 12.34
N ALA A 289 34.60 -2.13 13.25
CA ALA A 289 35.86 -1.63 13.80
C ALA A 289 36.63 -2.74 14.56
N ILE A 290 35.94 -3.54 15.38
CA ILE A 290 36.51 -4.73 16.03
C ILE A 290 37.07 -5.72 14.99
N GLN A 291 36.31 -6.01 13.92
CA GLN A 291 36.78 -6.90 12.86
C GLN A 291 38.02 -6.34 12.15
N GLN A 292 38.02 -5.06 11.78
CA GLN A 292 39.17 -4.42 11.13
C GLN A 292 40.42 -4.46 12.02
N ARG A 293 40.28 -4.13 13.32
CA ARG A 293 41.38 -4.26 14.30
C ARG A 293 41.86 -5.70 14.42
N TRP A 294 40.95 -6.67 14.43
CA TRP A 294 41.28 -8.09 14.51
C TRP A 294 42.03 -8.60 13.28
N GLU A 295 41.61 -8.24 12.05
CA GLU A 295 42.34 -8.61 10.82
C GLU A 295 43.80 -8.09 10.87
N GLY A 296 44.01 -6.86 11.38
CA GLY A 296 45.35 -6.31 11.62
C GLY A 296 46.14 -6.93 12.78
N ALA A 297 45.47 -7.60 13.72
CA ALA A 297 46.08 -8.26 14.89
C ALA A 297 46.44 -9.75 14.64
N LYS A 298 46.30 -10.23 13.40
CA LYS A 298 46.67 -11.59 12.97
C LYS A 298 48.16 -11.75 12.72
N THR A 299 48.99 -11.39 13.71
CA THR A 299 50.43 -11.67 13.69
C THR A 299 50.67 -13.18 13.53
N ASP A 300 51.48 -13.56 12.54
CA ASP A 300 51.89 -14.94 12.32
C ASP A 300 52.98 -15.35 13.33
N LEU A 301 52.54 -15.92 14.45
CA LEU A 301 53.42 -16.43 15.49
C LEU A 301 54.17 -17.71 15.05
N GLN A 302 53.68 -18.41 14.02
CA GLN A 302 54.40 -19.55 13.45
C GLN A 302 55.62 -19.07 12.66
N HIS A 303 55.48 -17.98 11.90
CA HIS A 303 56.63 -17.33 11.25
C HIS A 303 57.67 -16.85 12.28
N ALA A 304 57.23 -16.21 13.38
CA ALA A 304 58.13 -15.79 14.45
C ALA A 304 58.91 -16.95 15.09
N LEU A 305 58.27 -18.11 15.29
CA LEU A 305 58.94 -19.32 15.79
C LEU A 305 59.92 -19.91 14.76
N ASN A 306 59.59 -19.86 13.46
CA ASN A 306 60.49 -20.34 12.41
C ASN A 306 61.76 -19.50 12.30
N LEU A 307 61.65 -18.16 12.38
CA LEU A 307 62.81 -17.26 12.40
C LEU A 307 63.75 -17.56 13.58
N LEU A 308 63.17 -17.83 14.76
CA LEU A 308 63.93 -18.23 15.94
C LEU A 308 64.68 -19.55 15.71
N TYR A 309 64.03 -20.57 15.14
CA TYR A 309 64.67 -21.85 14.82
C TYR A 309 65.74 -21.75 13.71
N GLN A 310 65.64 -20.75 12.84
CA GLN A 310 66.63 -20.46 11.79
C GLN A 310 67.82 -19.65 12.31
N GLY A 311 67.72 -19.06 13.50
CA GLY A 311 68.73 -18.17 14.08
C GLY A 311 68.63 -16.71 13.61
N ASP A 312 67.59 -16.38 12.82
CA ASP A 312 67.32 -15.04 12.27
C ASP A 312 66.59 -14.12 13.28
N SER A 313 66.21 -14.65 14.44
CA SER A 313 65.53 -13.92 15.52
C SER A 313 66.05 -14.39 16.89
N SER A 314 66.13 -13.49 17.88
CA SER A 314 66.51 -13.87 19.23
C SER A 314 65.30 -14.35 20.05
N TRP A 315 65.57 -15.05 21.16
CA TRP A 315 64.54 -15.39 22.15
C TRP A 315 63.79 -14.15 22.65
N PHE A 316 64.49 -13.03 22.85
CA PHE A 316 63.89 -11.78 23.29
C PHE A 316 62.87 -11.25 22.25
N ASP A 317 63.26 -11.23 20.98
CA ASP A 317 62.39 -10.75 19.88
C ASP A 317 61.17 -11.66 19.71
N TYR A 318 61.36 -12.98 19.82
CA TYR A 318 60.28 -13.96 19.77
C TYR A 318 59.21 -13.72 20.86
N TYR A 319 59.64 -13.54 22.12
CA TYR A 319 58.70 -13.26 23.21
C TYR A 319 58.05 -11.87 23.08
N ALA A 320 58.79 -10.85 22.63
CA ALA A 320 58.24 -9.52 22.39
C ALA A 320 57.09 -9.57 21.34
N VAL A 321 57.26 -10.32 20.25
CA VAL A 321 56.22 -10.52 19.23
C VAL A 321 54.98 -11.23 19.80
N ILE A 322 55.16 -12.21 20.69
CA ILE A 322 54.05 -12.91 21.36
C ILE A 322 53.31 -11.99 22.32
N ASP A 323 54.02 -11.25 23.16
CA ASP A 323 53.42 -10.34 24.13
C ASP A 323 52.67 -9.18 23.46
N ASP A 324 53.18 -8.66 22.35
CA ASP A 324 52.51 -7.66 21.52
C ASP A 324 51.21 -8.23 20.90
N ALA A 325 51.26 -9.42 20.31
CA ALA A 325 50.08 -10.08 19.77
C ALA A 325 49.03 -10.39 20.86
N LYS A 326 49.47 -10.89 22.01
CA LYS A 326 48.65 -11.22 23.19
C LYS A 326 47.98 -9.97 23.75
N ARG A 327 48.72 -8.85 23.89
CA ARG A 327 48.22 -7.55 24.33
C ARG A 327 47.19 -6.98 23.36
N MET A 328 47.46 -7.01 22.05
CA MET A 328 46.52 -6.51 21.04
C MET A 328 45.21 -7.32 21.04
N ARG A 329 45.29 -8.65 21.07
CA ARG A 329 44.12 -9.54 21.07
C ARG A 329 43.28 -9.40 22.34
N ARG A 330 43.91 -9.26 23.51
CA ARG A 330 43.23 -8.92 24.77
C ARG A 330 42.52 -7.57 24.67
N SER A 331 43.20 -6.52 24.19
CA SER A 331 42.60 -5.19 23.98
C SER A 331 41.34 -5.24 23.10
N ILE A 332 41.36 -5.98 22.00
CA ILE A 332 40.21 -6.10 21.08
C ILE A 332 39.06 -6.88 21.73
N ARG A 333 39.35 -7.97 22.46
CA ARG A 333 38.34 -8.73 23.22
C ARG A 333 37.68 -7.87 24.30
N ASP A 334 38.47 -7.08 25.01
CA ASP A 334 38.01 -6.28 26.14
C ASP A 334 37.22 -5.05 25.63
N GLU A 335 37.59 -4.48 24.48
CA GLU A 335 36.77 -3.48 23.77
C GLU A 335 35.42 -4.07 23.30
N LEU A 336 35.42 -5.27 22.68
CA LEU A 336 34.20 -5.96 22.27
C LEU A 336 33.24 -6.17 23.45
N ASN A 337 33.76 -6.49 24.64
CA ASN A 337 32.94 -6.64 25.85
C ASN A 337 32.16 -5.37 26.20
N LEU A 338 32.71 -4.18 25.93
CA LEU A 338 32.08 -2.88 26.19
C LEU A 338 31.02 -2.48 25.14
N ILE A 339 30.94 -3.17 24.00
CA ILE A 339 29.89 -2.91 22.99
C ILE A 339 28.55 -3.46 23.50
N PRO A 340 27.50 -2.64 23.71
CA PRO A 340 26.18 -3.15 24.05
C PRO A 340 25.60 -3.88 22.82
N ALA A 341 25.08 -5.09 23.02
CA ALA A 341 24.40 -5.82 21.96
C ALA A 341 22.89 -5.51 22.00
N PRO A 342 22.28 -5.13 20.86
CA PRO A 342 20.81 -5.09 20.74
C PRO A 342 20.19 -6.48 20.92
N THR A 343 18.92 -6.52 21.33
CA THR A 343 18.17 -7.77 21.55
C THR A 343 18.18 -8.66 20.30
N GLY A 344 18.64 -9.90 20.46
CA GLY A 344 18.80 -10.88 19.37
C GLY A 344 20.21 -10.95 18.77
N LEU A 345 21.10 -9.98 19.07
CA LEU A 345 22.48 -9.93 18.57
C LEU A 345 23.53 -10.36 19.62
N GLU A 346 23.10 -10.72 20.83
CA GLU A 346 23.99 -11.19 21.91
C GLU A 346 24.77 -12.44 21.51
N SER A 347 24.11 -13.39 20.82
CA SER A 347 24.75 -14.61 20.31
C SER A 347 25.91 -14.31 19.36
N MET A 348 25.75 -13.31 18.48
CA MET A 348 26.78 -12.88 17.53
C MET A 348 27.96 -12.22 18.25
N LYS A 349 27.70 -11.32 19.22
CA LYS A 349 28.74 -10.74 20.08
C LYS A 349 29.52 -11.84 20.81
N ASN A 350 28.81 -12.81 21.40
CA ASN A 350 29.40 -13.90 22.16
C ASN A 350 30.23 -14.86 21.29
N GLN A 351 29.82 -15.10 20.04
CA GLN A 351 30.59 -15.90 19.08
C GLN A 351 31.95 -15.26 18.80
N LEU A 352 32.01 -13.94 18.56
CA LEU A 352 33.26 -13.23 18.34
C LEU A 352 34.10 -13.11 19.63
N HIS A 353 33.47 -12.93 20.78
CA HIS A 353 34.17 -12.88 22.08
C HIS A 353 34.85 -14.21 22.41
N SER A 354 34.16 -15.33 22.19
CA SER A 354 34.72 -16.68 22.34
C SER A 354 35.94 -16.87 21.43
N LEU A 355 35.84 -16.46 20.17
CA LEU A 355 36.92 -16.52 19.19
C LEU A 355 38.16 -15.69 19.60
N LEU A 356 37.94 -14.47 20.09
CA LEU A 356 39.03 -13.62 20.59
C LEU A 356 39.65 -14.18 21.88
N THR A 357 38.87 -14.89 22.70
CA THR A 357 39.38 -15.60 23.88
C THR A 357 40.29 -16.76 23.48
N ASP A 358 39.86 -17.60 22.53
CA ASP A 358 40.70 -18.65 21.92
C ASP A 358 41.98 -18.04 21.31
N ALA A 359 41.88 -16.88 20.66
CA ALA A 359 43.03 -16.21 20.03
C ALA A 359 44.07 -15.65 21.00
N VAL A 360 43.66 -15.32 22.24
CA VAL A 360 44.56 -15.00 23.35
C VAL A 360 45.19 -16.27 23.91
N TYR A 361 44.42 -17.34 24.08
CA TYR A 361 44.95 -18.63 24.54
C TYR A 361 45.95 -19.26 23.53
N TYR A 362 45.76 -19.02 22.23
CA TYR A 362 46.74 -19.36 21.20
C TYR A 362 48.11 -18.69 21.42
N CYS A 363 48.16 -17.41 21.84
CA CYS A 363 49.42 -16.77 22.21
C CYS A 363 50.08 -17.47 23.41
N GLU A 364 49.30 -17.85 24.42
CA GLU A 364 49.79 -18.51 25.64
C GLU A 364 50.33 -19.92 25.38
N LEU A 365 49.75 -20.65 24.42
CA LEU A 365 50.30 -21.94 23.95
C LEU A 365 51.62 -21.77 23.19
N MET A 366 51.74 -20.74 22.34
CA MET A 366 53.00 -20.44 21.64
C MET A 366 54.11 -20.04 22.63
N GLU A 367 53.81 -19.13 23.56
CA GLU A 367 54.69 -18.72 24.66
C GLU A 367 55.23 -19.92 25.45
N ARG A 368 54.34 -20.86 25.77
CA ARG A 368 54.67 -22.08 26.51
C ARG A 368 55.52 -23.05 25.68
N ALA A 369 55.23 -23.20 24.38
CA ALA A 369 56.04 -24.02 23.48
C ALA A 369 57.49 -23.50 23.41
N GLY A 370 57.67 -22.21 23.10
CA GLY A 370 59.01 -21.60 23.08
C GLY A 370 59.74 -21.72 24.42
N SER A 371 59.03 -21.54 25.55
CA SER A 371 59.62 -21.69 26.88
C SER A 371 60.12 -23.10 27.17
N LEU A 372 59.33 -24.12 26.81
CA LEU A 372 59.75 -25.52 26.98
C LEU A 372 60.98 -25.83 26.10
N PHE A 373 61.00 -25.34 24.86
CA PHE A 373 62.14 -25.50 23.96
C PHE A 373 63.42 -24.84 24.52
N LEU A 374 63.32 -23.61 25.05
CA LEU A 374 64.44 -22.88 25.65
C LEU A 374 65.08 -23.63 26.83
N TYR A 375 64.27 -24.34 27.63
CA TYR A 375 64.75 -25.18 28.73
C TYR A 375 65.14 -26.61 28.31
N GLY A 376 65.15 -26.92 27.01
CA GLY A 376 65.54 -28.22 26.46
C GLY A 376 64.47 -29.32 26.52
N ASP A 377 63.23 -28.95 26.82
CA ASP A 377 62.09 -29.87 26.92
C ASP A 377 61.34 -29.96 25.58
N TYR A 378 62.03 -30.53 24.59
CA TYR A 378 61.59 -30.55 23.19
C TYR A 378 60.27 -31.30 22.97
N TYR A 379 60.03 -32.39 23.71
CA TYR A 379 58.82 -33.21 23.57
C TYR A 379 57.56 -32.44 23.99
N TYR A 380 57.57 -31.84 25.19
CA TYR A 380 56.42 -31.05 25.63
C TYR A 380 56.30 -29.72 24.88
N SER A 381 57.41 -29.16 24.36
CA SER A 381 57.38 -28.03 23.42
C SER A 381 56.59 -28.36 22.15
N GLU A 382 56.94 -29.45 21.47
CA GLU A 382 56.27 -29.89 20.23
C GLU A 382 54.77 -30.14 20.46
N GLN A 383 54.41 -30.80 21.57
CA GLN A 383 53.01 -30.99 21.96
C GLN A 383 52.24 -29.66 22.07
N ARG A 384 52.82 -28.64 22.73
CA ARG A 384 52.15 -27.32 22.88
C ARG A 384 52.07 -26.55 21.57
N TYR A 385 53.07 -26.69 20.69
CA TYR A 385 53.05 -26.10 19.37
C TYR A 385 51.96 -26.72 18.48
N ASP A 386 51.78 -28.04 18.50
CA ASP A 386 50.70 -28.69 17.74
C ASP A 386 49.30 -28.38 18.30
N GLU A 387 49.15 -28.28 19.63
CA GLU A 387 47.93 -27.73 20.27
C GLU A 387 47.64 -26.29 19.77
N ALA A 388 48.65 -25.41 19.77
CA ALA A 388 48.54 -24.03 19.31
C ALA A 388 48.12 -23.95 17.82
N LYS A 389 48.71 -24.80 16.98
CA LYS A 389 48.44 -24.89 15.53
C LYS A 389 47.04 -25.43 15.25
N ALA A 390 46.58 -26.42 16.00
CA ALA A 390 45.20 -26.92 15.92
C ALA A 390 44.18 -25.85 16.35
N LEU A 391 44.49 -25.08 17.41
CA LEU A 391 43.66 -23.98 17.88
C LEU A 391 43.60 -22.83 16.87
N ASN A 392 44.74 -22.41 16.29
CA ASN A 392 44.76 -21.36 15.25
C ASN A 392 43.91 -21.75 14.03
N ARG A 393 44.00 -23.00 13.55
CA ARG A 393 43.12 -23.51 12.49
C ARG A 393 41.64 -23.40 12.85
N ARG A 394 41.26 -23.73 14.08
CA ARG A 394 39.89 -23.57 14.58
C ARG A 394 39.47 -22.10 14.58
N ILE A 395 40.33 -21.20 15.08
CA ILE A 395 40.08 -19.75 15.11
C ILE A 395 39.83 -19.20 13.70
N GLN A 396 40.69 -19.50 12.72
CA GLN A 396 40.49 -18.99 11.35
C GLN A 396 39.20 -19.52 10.71
N ASN A 397 38.88 -20.80 10.91
CA ASN A 397 37.64 -21.40 10.39
C ASN A 397 36.39 -20.78 11.05
N SER A 398 36.38 -20.68 12.39
CA SER A 398 35.30 -20.03 13.13
C SER A 398 35.12 -18.57 12.74
N TYR A 399 36.23 -17.85 12.47
CA TYR A 399 36.19 -16.46 12.05
C TYR A 399 35.61 -16.29 10.64
N GLY A 400 36.00 -17.17 9.70
CA GLY A 400 35.42 -17.20 8.35
C GLY A 400 33.91 -17.46 8.37
N ASN A 401 33.45 -18.37 9.24
CA ASN A 401 32.03 -18.65 9.41
C ASN A 401 31.28 -17.49 10.08
N PHE A 402 31.84 -16.91 11.14
CA PHE A 402 31.33 -15.71 11.80
C PHE A 402 31.15 -14.57 10.80
N LYS A 403 32.18 -14.25 10.00
CA LYS A 403 32.18 -13.14 9.04
C LYS A 403 31.07 -13.28 7.97
N LYS A 404 30.78 -14.52 7.53
CA LYS A 404 29.66 -14.79 6.61
C LYS A 404 28.30 -14.51 7.26
N ASN A 405 28.04 -15.07 8.44
CA ASN A 405 26.78 -14.85 9.16
C ASN A 405 26.58 -13.36 9.52
N TYR A 406 27.66 -12.71 9.97
CA TYR A 406 27.70 -11.29 10.31
C TYR A 406 27.21 -10.40 9.17
N GLN A 407 27.71 -10.60 7.93
CA GLN A 407 27.31 -9.77 6.80
C GLN A 407 25.83 -9.94 6.43
N VAL A 408 25.30 -11.18 6.47
CA VAL A 408 23.87 -11.46 6.22
C VAL A 408 22.97 -10.78 7.26
N GLN A 409 23.33 -10.91 8.54
CA GLN A 409 22.58 -10.28 9.63
C GLN A 409 22.68 -8.75 9.60
N LYS A 410 23.85 -8.20 9.23
CA LYS A 410 24.02 -6.76 9.05
C LYS A 410 23.10 -6.24 7.93
N SER A 411 23.15 -6.82 6.73
CA SER A 411 22.31 -6.38 5.61
C SER A 411 20.82 -6.50 5.91
N LEU A 412 20.40 -7.54 6.64
CA LEU A 412 19.02 -7.71 7.09
C LEU A 412 18.62 -6.59 8.06
N LEU A 413 19.36 -6.45 9.16
CA LEU A 413 18.96 -5.65 10.34
C LEU A 413 19.35 -4.17 10.29
N THR A 414 20.09 -3.74 9.26
CA THR A 414 20.35 -2.31 8.97
C THR A 414 19.52 -1.75 7.81
N ASN A 415 18.56 -2.51 7.27
CA ASN A 415 17.51 -1.97 6.40
C ASN A 415 16.22 -1.74 7.21
N LEU A 416 15.51 -0.64 6.95
CA LEU A 416 14.26 -0.30 7.64
C LEU A 416 13.10 -1.22 7.24
N ASP A 417 13.08 -1.66 5.97
CA ASP A 417 11.99 -2.49 5.42
C ASP A 417 11.94 -3.91 6.02
N ASN A 418 13.05 -4.33 6.64
CA ASN A 418 13.21 -5.65 7.27
C ASN A 418 12.96 -5.64 8.79
N LEU A 419 12.59 -4.49 9.38
CA LEU A 419 12.41 -4.28 10.82
C LEU A 419 10.95 -4.12 11.23
#